data_AF-A0A8T6PH14-F1
#
_entry.id   AF-A0A8T6PH14-F1
#
_cell.length_a   1.000
_cell.length_b   1.000
_cell.length_c   1.000
_cell.angle_alpha   90.00
_cell.angle_beta   90.00
_cell.angle_gamma   90.00
#
_symmetry.space_group_name_H-M   'P 1'
#
loop_
_entity.id
_entity.type
_entity.pdbx_description
1 polymer ?
#
loop_
_entity_poly.entity_id
_entity_poly.type
_entity_poly.pdbx_seq_one_letter_code
_entity_poly.pdbx_strand_id
1 'polypeptide(L)'
;MDLVINAVVWATAATVLSQAIAIGIMWWLGLPPKRLPHEIEDNQNTAVGATFFIIALITSTFIGVMTAAPEPADSTLGDLAWIGGGLILAFLYTFLAFWVAHRVMDPLEGENVYTYIKREIILEQNAALAFLLGGLMVAPFISVASQII
;
A
#
# COMPACT_ATOMS: atom_id res chain seq x y z
N MET A 1 14.07 -0.15 -20.66
CA MET A 1 13.18 -1.29 -20.32
C MET A 1 13.58 -1.89 -18.97
N ASP A 2 14.88 -2.11 -18.75
CA ASP A 2 15.40 -2.66 -17.49
C ASP A 2 15.08 -1.82 -16.25
N LEU A 3 15.11 -0.49 -16.37
CA LEU A 3 14.77 0.42 -15.27
C LEU A 3 13.30 0.33 -14.82
N VAL A 4 12.37 0.17 -15.78
CA VAL A 4 10.94 0.00 -15.49
C VAL A 4 10.69 -1.36 -14.83
N ILE A 5 11.32 -2.42 -15.34
CA ILE A 5 11.20 -3.76 -14.76
C ILE A 5 11.75 -3.77 -13.32
N ASN A 6 12.92 -3.17 -13.10
CA ASN A 6 13.52 -3.04 -11.77
C ASN A 6 12.62 -2.24 -10.82
N ALA A 7 12.05 -1.12 -11.27
CA ALA A 7 11.14 -0.32 -10.46
C ALA A 7 9.90 -1.13 -10.03
N VAL A 8 9.30 -1.91 -10.95
CA VAL A 8 8.17 -2.79 -10.63
C VAL A 8 8.56 -3.89 -9.65
N VAL A 9 9.72 -4.52 -9.83
CA VAL A 9 10.23 -5.57 -8.93
C VAL A 9 10.44 -5.02 -7.52
N TRP A 10 11.10 -3.86 -7.38
CA TRP A 10 11.36 -3.25 -6.08
C TRP A 10 10.09 -2.70 -5.42
N ALA A 11 9.16 -2.13 -6.18
CA ALA A 11 7.85 -1.72 -5.68
C ALA A 11 7.05 -2.92 -5.14
N THR A 12 7.09 -4.06 -5.86
CA THR A 12 6.48 -5.30 -5.40
C THR A 12 7.13 -5.79 -4.12
N ALA A 13 8.47 -5.84 -4.10
CA ALA A 13 9.24 -6.29 -2.95
C ALA A 13 8.97 -5.42 -1.72
N ALA A 14 8.95 -4.10 -1.87
CA ALA A 14 8.65 -3.17 -0.78
C ALA A 14 7.26 -3.37 -0.22
N THR A 15 6.26 -3.51 -1.09
CA THR A 15 4.88 -3.79 -0.68
C THR A 15 4.79 -5.11 0.08
N VAL A 16 5.32 -6.21 -0.47
CA VAL A 16 5.24 -7.52 0.16
C VAL A 16 5.98 -7.53 1.50
N LEU A 17 7.19 -6.98 1.55
CA LEU A 17 7.99 -6.95 2.76
C LEU A 17 7.31 -6.11 3.84
N SER A 18 6.78 -4.94 3.49
CA SER A 18 6.12 -4.09 4.48
C SER A 18 4.87 -4.73 5.06
N GLN A 19 4.05 -5.39 4.22
CA GLN A 19 2.87 -6.11 4.70
C GLN A 19 3.26 -7.29 5.58
N ALA A 20 4.28 -8.05 5.21
CA ALA A 20 4.77 -9.18 6.01
C ALA A 20 5.28 -8.72 7.38
N ILE A 21 6.05 -7.62 7.44
CA ILE A 21 6.54 -7.04 8.69
C ILE A 21 5.37 -6.53 9.55
N ALA A 22 4.39 -5.84 8.94
CA ALA A 22 3.21 -5.36 9.67
C ALA A 22 2.44 -6.51 10.32
N ILE A 23 2.14 -7.55 9.55
CA ILE A 23 1.49 -8.76 10.04
C ILE A 23 2.32 -9.42 11.15
N GLY A 24 3.64 -9.53 10.97
CA GLY A 24 4.55 -10.11 11.96
C GLY A 24 4.56 -9.33 13.29
N ILE A 25 4.63 -8.01 13.24
CA ILE A 25 4.61 -7.15 14.43
C ILE A 25 3.25 -7.25 15.14
N MET A 26 2.14 -7.18 14.42
CA MET A 26 0.82 -7.33 15.05
C MET A 26 0.63 -8.70 15.68
N TRP A 27 1.09 -9.76 15.00
CA TRP A 27 1.07 -11.10 15.57
C TRP A 27 1.89 -11.17 16.86
N TRP A 28 3.08 -10.57 16.87
CA TRP A 28 3.94 -10.48 18.05
C TRP A 28 3.30 -9.67 19.20
N LEU A 29 2.56 -8.61 18.89
CA LEU A 29 1.79 -7.81 19.85
C LEU A 29 0.51 -8.51 20.35
N GLY A 30 0.27 -9.76 19.95
CA GLY A 30 -0.87 -10.56 20.41
C GLY A 30 -2.12 -10.45 19.53
N LEU A 31 -2.00 -9.84 18.35
CA LEU A 31 -3.07 -9.74 17.36
C LEU A 31 -2.83 -10.72 16.20
N PRO A 32 -3.31 -11.97 16.28
CA PRO A 32 -3.07 -12.97 15.25
C PRO A 32 -3.70 -12.57 13.92
N PRO A 33 -3.12 -12.98 12.77
CA PRO A 33 -3.59 -12.57 11.45
C PRO A 33 -5.08 -12.86 11.18
N LYS A 34 -5.60 -13.93 11.80
CA LYS A 34 -7.01 -14.33 11.69
C LYS A 34 -8.00 -13.35 12.34
N ARG A 35 -7.53 -12.49 13.24
CA ARG A 35 -8.35 -11.45 13.89
C ARG A 35 -8.25 -10.10 13.19
N LEU A 36 -7.33 -9.93 12.24
CA LEU A 36 -7.16 -8.65 11.54
C LEU A 36 -8.43 -8.20 10.81
N PRO A 37 -9.16 -9.06 10.07
CA PRO A 37 -10.41 -8.65 9.44
C PRO A 37 -11.42 -8.14 10.48
N HIS A 38 -11.63 -8.89 11.56
CA HIS A 38 -12.53 -8.49 12.65
C HIS A 38 -12.14 -7.14 13.28
N GLU A 39 -10.85 -6.91 13.54
CA GLU A 39 -10.41 -5.63 14.11
C GLU A 39 -10.57 -4.45 13.14
N ILE A 40 -10.43 -4.68 11.84
CA ILE A 40 -10.51 -3.63 10.80
C ILE A 40 -11.97 -3.36 10.44
N GLU A 41 -12.79 -4.39 10.31
CA GLU A 41 -14.17 -4.31 9.82
C GLU A 41 -15.15 -4.09 10.98
N ASP A 42 -15.14 -4.98 11.97
CA ASP A 42 -16.14 -4.95 13.05
C ASP A 42 -15.80 -3.92 14.15
N ASN A 43 -14.52 -3.81 14.51
CA ASN A 43 -14.09 -2.88 15.56
C ASN A 43 -13.58 -1.54 15.01
N GLN A 44 -13.39 -1.42 13.70
CA GLN A 44 -12.88 -0.23 13.02
C GLN A 44 -11.62 0.35 13.70
N ASN A 45 -10.74 -0.53 14.18
CA ASN A 45 -9.62 -0.17 15.04
C ASN A 45 -8.55 0.57 14.25
N THR A 46 -8.61 1.89 14.31
CA THR A 46 -7.73 2.81 13.57
C THR A 46 -6.25 2.54 13.85
N ALA A 47 -5.89 2.05 15.04
CA ALA A 47 -4.52 1.72 15.40
C ALA A 47 -3.93 0.57 14.57
N VAL A 48 -4.78 -0.41 14.18
CA VAL A 48 -4.37 -1.52 13.29
C VAL A 48 -4.00 -0.95 11.93
N GLY A 49 -4.89 -0.16 11.33
CA GLY A 49 -4.63 0.52 10.06
C GLY A 49 -3.39 1.42 10.09
N ALA A 50 -3.24 2.23 11.14
CA ALA A 50 -2.09 3.13 11.29
C ALA A 50 -0.76 2.35 11.39
N THR A 51 -0.76 1.17 12.02
CA THR A 51 0.42 0.30 12.10
C THR A 51 0.86 -0.17 10.72
N PHE A 52 -0.08 -0.65 9.90
CA PHE A 52 0.20 -1.00 8.51
C PHE A 52 0.74 0.19 7.71
N PHE A 53 0.12 1.36 7.87
CA PHE A 53 0.55 2.59 7.19
C PHE A 53 2.00 2.97 7.53
N ILE A 54 2.33 3.04 8.82
CA ILE A 54 3.65 3.47 9.29
C ILE A 54 4.74 2.48 8.85
N ILE A 55 4.47 1.17 8.95
CA ILE A 55 5.43 0.14 8.53
C ILE A 55 5.65 0.18 7.02
N ALA A 56 4.58 0.38 6.25
CA ALA A 56 4.68 0.57 4.80
C ALA A 56 5.49 1.81 4.46
N LEU A 57 5.26 2.93 5.13
CA LEU A 57 6.05 4.15 4.94
C LEU A 57 7.54 3.91 5.23
N ILE A 58 7.88 3.42 6.42
CA ILE A 58 9.29 3.20 6.83
C ILE A 58 9.99 2.20 5.90
N THR A 59 9.38 1.04 5.65
CA THR A 59 9.97 -0.03 4.84
C THR A 59 10.22 0.47 3.41
N SER A 60 9.29 1.24 2.87
CA SER A 60 9.37 1.71 1.49
C SER A 60 10.32 2.88 1.34
N THR A 61 10.42 3.76 2.34
CA THR A 61 11.50 4.75 2.39
C THR A 61 12.86 4.07 2.48
N PHE A 62 13.02 3.05 3.32
CA PHE A 62 14.28 2.33 3.45
C PHE A 62 14.67 1.62 2.15
N ILE A 63 13.77 0.84 1.56
CA ILE A 63 14.02 0.17 0.28
C ILE A 63 14.27 1.21 -0.80
N GLY A 64 13.48 2.28 -0.85
CA GLY A 64 13.66 3.35 -1.82
C GLY A 64 15.07 3.91 -1.78
N VAL A 65 15.58 4.27 -0.59
CA VAL A 65 16.97 4.74 -0.40
C VAL A 65 18.00 3.69 -0.84
N MET A 66 17.77 2.40 -0.55
CA MET A 66 18.71 1.32 -0.91
C MET A 66 18.71 1.00 -2.41
N THR A 67 17.63 1.33 -3.12
CA THR A 67 17.44 1.04 -4.55
C THR A 67 17.59 2.26 -5.45
N ALA A 68 17.80 3.43 -4.83
CA ALA A 68 18.11 4.68 -5.52
C ALA A 68 19.33 4.49 -6.41
N ALA A 69 19.16 4.75 -7.71
CA ALA A 69 20.25 4.70 -8.67
C ALA A 69 20.98 6.05 -8.67
N PRO A 70 22.31 6.09 -8.55
CA PRO A 70 23.04 7.34 -8.66
C PRO A 70 23.18 7.73 -10.14
N GLU A 71 22.13 8.30 -10.75
CA GLU A 71 22.25 8.91 -12.09
C GLU A 71 21.42 10.20 -12.24
N PRO A 72 21.92 11.16 -13.04
CA PRO A 72 21.44 12.53 -13.00
C PRO A 72 20.12 12.68 -13.74
N ALA A 73 19.12 13.18 -13.03
CA ALA A 73 17.91 13.76 -13.60
C ALA A 73 18.26 15.07 -14.35
N ASP A 74 18.78 14.98 -15.56
CA ASP A 74 19.18 16.17 -16.34
C ASP A 74 17.99 16.87 -17.04
N SER A 75 16.76 16.35 -16.91
CA SER A 75 15.58 17.01 -17.50
C SER A 75 14.32 16.89 -16.63
N THR A 76 13.68 18.04 -16.40
CA THR A 76 12.42 18.16 -15.64
C THR A 76 11.30 17.27 -16.19
N LEU A 77 11.32 16.94 -17.49
CA LEU A 77 10.36 16.02 -18.11
C LEU A 77 10.57 14.57 -17.68
N GLY A 78 11.82 14.15 -17.44
CA GLY A 78 12.15 12.83 -16.90
C GLY A 78 11.57 12.64 -15.51
N ASP A 79 11.74 13.63 -14.63
CA ASP A 79 11.24 13.60 -13.25
C ASP A 79 9.72 13.51 -13.20
N LEU A 80 9.04 14.32 -14.02
CA LEU A 80 7.58 14.30 -14.13
C LEU A 80 7.06 12.96 -14.65
N ALA A 81 7.77 12.32 -15.59
CA ALA A 81 7.42 11.00 -16.09
C ALA A 81 7.57 9.92 -14.99
N TRP A 82 8.60 10.01 -14.15
CA TRP A 82 8.80 9.09 -13.03
C TRP A 82 7.77 9.26 -11.93
N ILE A 83 7.43 10.50 -11.58
CA ILE A 83 6.34 10.80 -10.64
C ILE A 83 5.02 10.26 -11.19
N GLY A 84 4.71 10.53 -12.47
CA GLY A 84 3.51 10.03 -13.13
C GLY A 84 3.45 8.50 -13.15
N GLY A 85 4.57 7.83 -13.47
CA GLY A 85 4.70 6.39 -13.46
C GLY A 85 4.50 5.79 -12.07
N GLY A 86 5.09 6.40 -11.04
CA GLY A 86 4.91 6.01 -9.64
C GLY A 86 3.47 6.13 -9.16
N LEU A 87 2.77 7.20 -9.55
CA LEU A 87 1.36 7.40 -9.24
C LEU A 87 0.48 6.35 -9.93
N ILE A 88 0.73 6.06 -11.20
CA ILE A 88 0.01 5.01 -11.94
C ILE A 88 0.24 3.65 -11.27
N LEU A 89 1.49 3.33 -10.93
CA LEU A 89 1.82 2.08 -10.28
C LEU A 89 1.10 1.97 -8.93
N ALA A 90 1.21 3.00 -8.09
CA ALA A 90 0.53 3.04 -6.81
C ALA A 90 -0.97 2.84 -6.95
N PHE A 91 -1.62 3.53 -7.90
CA PHE A 91 -3.04 3.33 -8.19
C PHE A 91 -3.38 1.88 -8.56
N LEU A 92 -2.56 1.21 -9.39
CA LEU A 92 -2.79 -0.18 -9.79
C LEU A 92 -2.67 -1.14 -8.59
N TYR A 93 -1.69 -0.96 -7.71
CA TYR A 93 -1.57 -1.76 -6.48
C TYR A 93 -2.73 -1.53 -5.55
N THR A 94 -3.17 -0.28 -5.38
CA THR A 94 -4.35 0.07 -4.58
C THR A 94 -5.60 -0.58 -5.15
N PHE A 95 -5.81 -0.52 -6.46
CA PHE A 95 -6.94 -1.16 -7.11
C PHE A 95 -6.91 -2.68 -6.94
N LEU A 96 -5.75 -3.30 -7.11
CA LEU A 96 -5.58 -4.73 -6.89
C LEU A 96 -5.86 -5.11 -5.43
N ALA A 97 -5.37 -4.32 -4.48
CA ALA A 97 -5.65 -4.52 -3.07
C ALA A 97 -7.13 -4.38 -2.74
N PHE A 98 -7.82 -3.39 -3.32
CA PHE A 98 -9.27 -3.24 -3.19
C PHE A 98 -10.03 -4.43 -3.77
N TRP A 99 -9.59 -4.93 -4.92
CA TRP A 99 -10.19 -6.10 -5.51
C TRP A 99 -9.98 -7.35 -4.65
N VAL A 100 -8.78 -7.53 -4.09
CA VAL A 100 -8.50 -8.63 -3.15
C VAL A 100 -9.30 -8.46 -1.85
N ALA A 101 -9.33 -7.27 -1.25
CA ALA A 101 -10.06 -6.99 -0.03
C ALA A 101 -11.56 -7.28 -0.22
N HIS A 102 -12.16 -6.81 -1.32
CA HIS A 102 -13.55 -7.11 -1.68
C HIS A 102 -13.82 -8.62 -1.81
N ARG A 103 -12.85 -9.42 -2.29
CA ARG A 103 -13.02 -10.88 -2.38
C ARG A 103 -12.83 -11.61 -1.07
N VAL A 104 -12.16 -11.00 -0.10
CA VAL A 104 -11.80 -11.63 1.17
C VAL A 104 -12.71 -11.19 2.32
N MET A 105 -13.24 -9.97 2.28
CA MET A 105 -13.98 -9.34 3.39
C MET A 105 -15.50 -9.38 3.18
N ASP A 106 -16.06 -10.60 3.08
CA ASP A 106 -17.50 -10.94 3.00
C ASP A 106 -18.45 -9.79 2.59
N PRO A 107 -18.37 -9.31 1.33
CA PRO A 107 -19.13 -8.15 0.88
C PRO A 107 -20.64 -8.45 0.86
N LEU A 108 -21.46 -7.40 0.95
CA LEU A 108 -22.91 -7.57 0.86
C LEU A 108 -23.31 -8.17 -0.49
N GLU A 109 -24.39 -8.94 -0.50
CA GLU A 109 -24.85 -9.66 -1.68
C GLU A 109 -25.14 -8.69 -2.84
N GLY A 110 -24.43 -8.87 -3.97
CA GLY A 110 -24.54 -7.99 -5.14
C GLY A 110 -23.74 -6.69 -5.09
N GLU A 111 -22.94 -6.47 -4.04
CA GLU A 111 -22.11 -5.28 -3.89
C GLU A 111 -20.85 -5.34 -4.77
N ASN A 112 -20.60 -4.25 -5.52
CA ASN A 112 -19.37 -4.12 -6.30
C ASN A 112 -18.25 -3.45 -5.47
N VAL A 113 -17.00 -3.56 -5.93
CA VAL A 113 -15.81 -3.03 -5.23
C VAL A 113 -15.98 -1.55 -4.85
N TYR A 114 -16.52 -0.72 -5.75
CA TYR A 114 -16.70 0.70 -5.49
C TYR A 114 -17.75 0.96 -4.40
N THR A 115 -18.88 0.24 -4.43
CA THR A 115 -19.96 0.38 -3.44
C THR A 115 -19.47 -0.04 -2.07
N TYR A 116 -18.72 -1.15 -1.98
CA TYR A 116 -18.11 -1.63 -0.74
C TYR A 116 -17.19 -0.57 -0.13
N ILE A 117 -16.26 -0.03 -0.92
CA ILE A 117 -15.32 1.01 -0.45
C ILE A 117 -16.06 2.26 -0.01
N LYS A 118 -17.06 2.69 -0.78
CA LYS A 118 -17.86 3.86 -0.45
C LYS A 118 -18.57 3.68 0.88
N ARG A 119 -19.14 2.49 1.12
CA ARG A 119 -19.80 2.16 2.37
C ARG A 119 -18.81 2.17 3.53
N GLU A 120 -17.75 1.38 3.45
CA GLU A 120 -16.74 1.27 4.52
C GLU A 120 -16.07 2.60 4.85
N ILE A 121 -15.54 3.31 3.84
CA ILE A 121 -14.73 4.51 4.08
C ILE A 121 -15.59 5.73 4.39
N ILE A 122 -16.73 5.90 3.69
CA ILE A 122 -17.52 7.14 3.79
C ILE A 122 -18.68 6.98 4.75
N LEU A 123 -19.47 5.91 4.62
CA LEU A 123 -20.69 5.72 5.42
C LEU A 123 -20.37 5.20 6.81
N GLU A 124 -19.44 4.26 6.91
CA GLU A 124 -19.05 3.60 8.15
C GLU A 124 -17.79 4.22 8.78
N GLN A 125 -17.17 5.21 8.10
CA GLN A 125 -16.01 5.95 8.58
C GLN A 125 -14.84 5.06 9.04
N ASN A 126 -14.64 3.94 8.35
CA ASN A 126 -13.61 2.95 8.67
C ASN A 126 -12.20 3.50 8.40
N ALA A 127 -11.68 4.27 9.36
CA ALA A 127 -10.36 4.88 9.29
C ALA A 127 -9.24 3.83 9.31
N ALA A 128 -9.47 2.67 9.92
CA ALA A 128 -8.53 1.54 9.89
C ALA A 128 -8.29 1.06 8.46
N LEU A 129 -9.36 0.88 7.70
CA LEU A 129 -9.29 0.52 6.29
C LEU A 129 -8.57 1.61 5.48
N ALA A 130 -8.90 2.88 5.70
CA ALA A 130 -8.24 4.00 5.00
C ALA A 130 -6.71 4.03 5.25
N PHE A 131 -6.25 3.81 6.48
CA PHE A 131 -4.82 3.76 6.78
C PHE A 131 -4.12 2.51 6.22
N LEU A 132 -4.75 1.34 6.30
CA LEU A 132 -4.25 0.12 5.66
C LEU A 132 -4.01 0.35 4.16
N LEU A 133 -5.00 0.92 3.49
CA LEU A 133 -4.96 1.22 2.06
C LEU A 133 -3.93 2.29 1.72
N GLY A 134 -3.82 3.33 2.56
CA GLY A 134 -2.76 4.32 2.44
C GLY A 134 -1.37 3.68 2.48
N GLY A 135 -1.16 2.67 3.33
CA GLY A 135 0.11 1.96 3.41
C GLY A 135 0.44 1.23 2.10
N LEU A 136 -0.58 0.60 1.50
CA LEU A 136 -0.45 -0.10 0.22
C LEU A 136 -0.18 0.84 -0.96
N MET A 137 -0.62 2.11 -0.88
CA MET A 137 -0.30 3.15 -1.87
C MET A 137 1.13 3.66 -1.75
N VAL A 138 1.56 3.90 -0.51
CA VAL A 138 2.84 4.55 -0.18
C VAL A 138 4.02 3.70 -0.64
N ALA A 139 3.91 2.38 -0.52
CA ALA A 139 5.01 1.48 -0.81
C ALA A 139 5.51 1.50 -2.27
N PRO A 140 4.65 1.24 -3.27
CA PRO A 140 5.04 1.31 -4.67
C PRO A 140 5.40 2.74 -5.10
N PHE A 141 4.70 3.76 -4.58
CA PHE A 141 4.99 5.14 -4.92
C PHE A 141 6.41 5.56 -4.52
N ILE A 142 6.78 5.33 -3.25
CA ILE A 142 8.11 5.71 -2.76
C ILE A 142 9.21 4.92 -3.48
N SER A 143 9.01 3.63 -3.74
CA SER A 143 9.99 2.83 -4.46
C SER A 143 10.24 3.34 -5.89
N VAL A 144 9.20 3.79 -6.61
CA VAL A 144 9.37 4.39 -7.94
C VAL A 144 9.93 5.81 -7.86
N ALA A 145 9.45 6.63 -6.92
CA ALA A 145 9.93 8.00 -6.73
C ALA A 145 11.41 8.03 -6.32
N SER A 146 11.88 7.03 -5.59
CA SER A 146 13.30 6.90 -5.22
C SER A 146 14.22 6.58 -6.39
N GLN A 147 13.69 6.23 -7.56
CA GLN A 147 14.50 6.11 -8.79
C GLN A 147 14.86 7.48 -9.39
N ILE A 148 14.32 8.58 -8.83
CA ILE A 148 14.60 9.98 -9.23
C ILE A 148 15.74 10.58 -8.39
N ILE A 149 15.92 10.11 -7.16
CA ILE A 149 16.88 10.63 -6.16
C ILE A 149 18.13 9.76 -6.16
#